data_AF-A0A453E5N2-F1
#
_entry.id   AF-A0A453E5N2-F1
#
_cell.length_a   1.000
_cell.length_b   1.000
_cell.length_c   1.000
_cell.angle_alpha   90.00
_cell.angle_beta   90.00
_cell.angle_gamma   90.00
#
_symmetry.space_group_name_H-M   'P 1'
#
loop_
_entity.id
_entity.type
_entity.pdbx_description
1 polymer ?
#
loop_
_entity_poly.entity_id
_entity_poly.type
_entity_poly.pdbx_seq_one_letter_code
_entity_poly.pdbx_strand_id
1 'polypeptide(L)' 'MAFDPVQQLLAVGTLDGRIKIFGGDNIEGILITPKSMPYKYLQVWHFIQKE' A
#
# COMPACT_ATOMS: atom_id res chain seq x y z
N MET A 1 8.25 -2.53 0.77
CA MET A 1 7.50 -1.55 -0.03
C MET A 1 7.00 -2.23 -1.30
N ALA A 2 5.95 -1.69 -1.91
CA ALA A 2 5.42 -2.14 -3.19
C ALA A 2 4.95 -0.92 -3.98
N PHE A 3 5.16 -0.95 -5.30
CA PHE A 3 4.80 0.15 -6.19
C PHE A 3 4.02 -0.40 -7.38
N ASP A 4 2.91 0.24 -7.70
CA ASP A 4 2.14 0.01 -8.94
C ASP A 4 2.22 1.26 -9.82
N PRO A 5 2.89 1.21 -10.99
CA PRO A 5 3.00 2.34 -11.90
C PRO A 5 1.69 2.67 -12.63
N VAL A 6 0.77 1.71 -12.77
CA VAL A 6 -0.50 1.92 -13.50
C VAL A 6 -1.43 2.81 -12.67
N GLN A 7 -1.55 2.51 -11.39
CA GLN A 7 -2.32 3.32 -10.44
C GLN A 7 -1.51 4.46 -9.81
N GLN A 8 -0.21 4.53 -10.10
CA GLN A 8 0.76 5.44 -9.47
C GLN A 8 0.71 5.36 -7.93
N LEU A 9 0.64 4.14 -7.38
CA LEU A 9 0.50 3.89 -5.95
C LEU A 9 1.79 3.32 -5.35
N LEU A 10 2.26 3.94 -4.26
CA LEU A 10 3.36 3.47 -3.42
C LEU A 10 2.83 3.05 -2.05
N ALA A 11 2.99 1.77 -1.72
CA ALA A 11 2.70 1.24 -0.40
C ALA A 11 4.00 1.00 0.41
N VAL A 12 4.05 1.52 1.63
CA VAL A 12 5.20 1.42 2.54
C VAL A 12 4.75 0.85 3.88
N GLY A 13 5.30 -0.31 4.24
CA GLY A 13 5.13 -0.90 5.57
C GLY A 13 6.08 -0.27 6.59
N THR A 14 5.60 -0.05 7.81
CA THR A 14 6.37 0.49 8.93
C THR A 14 6.71 -0.59 9.96
N LEU A 15 7.64 -0.28 10.87
CA LEU A 15 8.07 -1.21 11.93
C LEU A 15 6.95 -1.55 12.93
N ASP A 16 6.00 -0.64 13.12
CA ASP A 16 4.81 -0.83 13.98
C ASP A 16 3.62 -1.45 13.23
N GLY A 17 3.84 -1.98 12.03
CA GLY A 17 2.83 -2.72 11.27
C GLY A 17 1.82 -1.87 10.50
N ARG A 18 1.94 -0.55 10.46
CA ARG A 18 1.09 0.26 9.58
C ARG A 18 1.54 0.11 8.12
N ILE A 19 0.60 0.28 7.20
CA ILE A 19 0.92 0.42 5.77
C ILE A 19 0.45 1.80 5.33
N LYS A 20 1.39 2.66 4.96
CA LYS A 20 1.10 3.97 4.36
C LYS A 20 0.98 3.79 2.84
N ILE A 21 -0.03 4.39 2.25
CA ILE A 21 -0.29 4.39 0.82
C ILE A 21 -0.20 5.84 0.33
N PHE A 22 0.58 6.06 -0.71
CA PHE A 22 0.75 7.35 -1.39
C PHE A 22 0.39 7.17 -2.86
N GLY A 23 -0.43 8.05 -3.42
CA GLY A 23 -0.80 8.07 -4.83
C GLY A 23 -0.50 9.39 -5.51
N GLY A 24 -0.82 9.48 -6.81
CA GLY A 24 -0.95 10.75 -7.50
C GLY A 24 -2.02 11.66 -6.86
N ASP A 25 -2.06 12.93 -7.26
CA ASP A 25 -3.11 13.90 -6.86
C ASP A 25 -3.30 14.07 -5.34
N ASN A 26 -2.22 13.96 -4.57
CA ASN A 26 -2.22 14.05 -3.09
C ASN A 26 -3.06 12.96 -2.41
N ILE A 27 -3.28 11.83 -3.07
CA ILE A 27 -3.94 10.67 -2.45
C ILE A 27 -3.03 10.12 -1.36
N GLU A 28 -3.53 10.07 -0.13
CA GLU A 28 -2.87 9.43 1.00
C GLU A 28 -3.85 8.51 1.74
N GLY A 29 -3.35 7.37 2.20
CA GLY A 29 -4.12 6.41 2.97
C GLY A 29 -3.26 5.67 3.98
N ILE A 30 -3.89 5.13 5.01
CA ILE A 30 -3.23 4.27 5.99
C ILE A 30 -4.07 3.05 6.32
N LEU A 31 -3.45 1.88 6.23
CA LEU A 31 -4.02 0.65 6.77
C LEU A 31 -3.36 0.39 8.13
N ILE A 32 -4.20 0.24 9.15
CA ILE A 32 -3.77 0.02 10.53
C ILE A 32 -4.17 -1.39 10.94
N THR A 33 -3.21 -2.14 11.46
CA THR A 33 -3.42 -3.43 12.10
C THR A 33 -3.40 -3.27 13.61
N PRO A 34 -4.19 -4.04 14.37
CA PRO A 34 -4.09 -4.07 15.83
C PRO A 34 -2.78 -4.72 16.33
N LYS A 35 -2.03 -5.42 15.47
CA LYS A 35 -0.77 -6.09 15.83
C LYS A 35 0.44 -5.25 15.43
N SER A 36 1.18 -4.75 16.41
CA SER A 36 2.42 -3.96 16.18
C SER A 36 3.60 -4.83 15.76
N MET A 37 3.64 -5.24 14.49
CA MET A 37 4.74 -6.04 13.92
C MET A 37 4.91 -5.70 12.43
N PRO A 38 6.15 -5.63 11.90
CA PRO A 38 6.38 -5.30 10.50
C PRO A 38 5.89 -6.39 9.54
N TYR A 39 5.44 -5.97 8.36
CA TYR A 39 5.16 -6.87 7.25
C TYR A 39 6.42 -7.16 6.44
N LYS A 40 6.73 -8.46 6.28
CA LYS A 40 7.90 -8.91 5.52
C LYS A 40 7.70 -8.80 4.00
N TYR A 41 6.47 -9.00 3.53
CA TYR A 41 6.12 -8.97 2.13
C TYR A 41 4.94 -8.02 1.92
N LEU A 42 5.04 -7.16 0.92
CA LEU A 42 4.00 -6.22 0.53
C LEU A 42 3.88 -6.30 -1.00
N GLN A 43 2.65 -6.33 -1.49
CA GLN A 43 2.32 -6.36 -2.92
C GLN A 43 1.12 -5.45 -3.15
N VAL A 44 1.10 -4.77 -4.29
CA VAL A 44 -0.05 -4.00 -4.78
C VAL A 44 -0.51 -4.68 -6.07
N TRP A 45 -1.81 -4.88 -6.21
CA TRP A 45 -2.40 -5.57 -7.35
C TRP A 45 -3.29 -4.60 -8.13
N HIS A 46 -3.01 -4.48 -9.42
CA HIS A 46 -3.91 -3.84 -10.37
C HIS A 46 -4.83 -4.90 -10.97
N PHE A 47 -6.14 -4.84 -10.65
CA PHE A 47 -7.13 -5.70 -11.28
C PHE A 47 -7.87 -4.91 -12.37
N ILE A 48 -7.78 -5.39 -13.61
CA ILE A 48 -8.64 -4.92 -14.69
C ILE A 48 -9.95 -5.70 -14.59
N GLN A 49 -11.05 -5.02 -14.25
CA GLN A 49 -12.36 -5.60 -14.46
C GLN A 49 -12.65 -5.55 -15.96
N LYS A 50 -12.84 -6.72 -16.58
CA LYS A 50 -13.42 -6.84 -17.91
C LYS A 50 -14.93 -6.97 -17.71
N GLU A 51 -15.68 -6.07 -18.33
CA GLU A 51 -17.14 -6.22 -18.51
C GLU A 51 -17.47 -7.42 -19.40
#